data_AF-A0A3A9H1C7-F1
#
_entry.id   AF-A0A3A9H1C7-F1
#
_cell.length_a   1.000
_cell.length_b   1.000
_cell.length_c   1.000
_cell.angle_alpha   90.00
_cell.angle_beta   90.00
_cell.angle_gamma   90.00
#
_symmetry.space_group_name_H-M   'P 1'
#
loop_
_entity.id
_entity.type
_entity.pdbx_description
1 polymer ?
#
loop_
_entity_poly.entity_id
_entity_poly.type
_entity_poly.pdbx_seq_one_letter_code
_entity_poly.pdbx_strand_id
1 'polypeptide(L)' 'MDEIFKQYGSTIITVLAIIAVIGIITLVIGNDNTSVVYQAFADLIKRFYKDANMAAGFAPAP' A
#
# COMPACT_ATOMS: atom_id res chain seq x y z
N MET A 1 -29.75 -24.04 0.75
CA MET A 1 -28.94 -22.81 0.92
C MET A 1 -28.75 -22.48 2.39
N ASP A 2 -29.81 -22.41 3.20
CA ASP A 2 -29.71 -22.22 4.66
C ASP A 2 -28.83 -23.24 5.37
N GLU A 3 -28.87 -24.50 4.94
CA GLU A 3 -28.07 -25.59 5.52
C GLU A 3 -26.57 -25.43 5.22
N ILE A 4 -26.23 -24.90 4.03
CA ILE A 4 -24.85 -24.62 3.62
C ILE A 4 -24.31 -23.43 4.42
N PHE A 5 -25.11 -22.38 4.63
CA PHE A 5 -24.72 -21.26 5.48
C PHE A 5 -24.63 -21.64 6.96
N LYS A 6 -25.45 -22.57 7.46
CA LYS A 6 -25.33 -23.07 8.83
C LYS A 6 -24.10 -23.94 9.07
N GLN A 7 -23.74 -24.81 8.14
CA GLN A 7 -22.57 -25.70 8.30
C GLN A 7 -21.24 -25.06 7.88
N TYR A 8 -21.23 -24.27 6.81
CA TYR A 8 -20.01 -23.71 6.22
C TYR A 8 -19.91 -22.20 6.35
N GLY A 9 -20.91 -21.52 6.92
CA GLY A 9 -20.92 -20.06 7.04
C GLY A 9 -19.70 -19.52 7.76
N SER A 10 -19.26 -20.16 8.85
CA SER A 10 -18.04 -19.77 9.56
C SER A 10 -16.80 -19.84 8.66
N THR A 11 -16.62 -20.95 7.95
CA THR A 11 -15.48 -21.15 7.03
C THR A 11 -15.54 -20.21 5.82
N ILE A 12 -16.74 -19.91 5.31
CA ILE A 12 -16.91 -18.98 4.18
C ILE A 12 -16.56 -17.55 4.62
N ILE A 13 -16.98 -17.14 5.82
CA ILE A 13 -16.68 -15.81 6.37
C ILE A 13 -15.17 -15.65 6.58
N THR A 14 -14.47 -16.67 7.09
CA THR A 14 -13.02 -16.59 7.30
C THR A 14 -12.26 -16.48 5.99
N VAL A 15 -12.66 -17.21 4.94
CA VAL A 15 -12.06 -17.09 3.60
C VAL A 15 -12.30 -15.69 3.02
N LEU A 16 -13.52 -15.15 3.12
CA LEU A 16 -13.83 -13.80 2.66
C LEU A 16 -13.00 -12.73 3.39
N ALA A 17 -12.81 -12.89 4.71
CA ALA A 17 -11.97 -11.99 5.50
C ALA A 17 -10.51 -12.00 5.02
N ILE A 18 -9.95 -13.18 4.75
CA ILE A 18 -8.58 -13.30 4.22
C ILE A 18 -8.46 -12.63 2.85
N ILE A 19 -9.42 -12.86 1.95
CA ILE A 19 -9.44 -12.22 0.62
C ILE A 19 -9.51 -10.69 0.75
N ALA A 20 -10.35 -10.18 1.67
CA ALA A 20 -10.44 -8.74 1.92
C ALA A 20 -9.11 -8.16 2.42
N VAL A 21 -8.43 -8.85 3.35
CA VAL A 21 -7.11 -8.43 3.85
C VAL A 21 -6.08 -8.42 2.71
N ILE A 22 -6.04 -9.46 1.88
CA ILE A 22 -5.16 -9.51 0.71
C ILE A 22 -5.44 -8.33 -0.22
N GLY A 23 -6.71 -8.02 -0.50
CA GLY A 23 -7.12 -6.89 -1.33
C GLY A 23 -6.69 -5.53 -0.77
N ILE A 24 -6.78 -5.34 0.56
CA ILE A 24 -6.29 -4.11 1.21
C ILE A 24 -4.77 -4.01 1.09
N ILE A 25 -4.04 -5.11 1.32
CA ILE A 25 -2.58 -5.14 1.22
C ILE A 25 -2.13 -4.82 -0.20
N THR A 26 -2.75 -5.41 -1.22
CA THR A 26 -2.42 -5.11 -2.62
C THR A 26 -2.82 -3.70 -3.03
N LEU A 27 -3.89 -3.12 -2.48
CA LEU A 27 -4.24 -1.72 -2.71
C LEU A 27 -3.21 -0.75 -2.09
N VAL A 28 -2.80 -1.02 -0.85
CA VAL A 28 -1.91 -0.13 -0.08
C VAL A 28 -0.47 -0.23 -0.57
N ILE A 29 0.04 -1.46 -0.73
CA ILE A 29 1.40 -1.73 -1.20
C ILE A 29 1.49 -1.54 -2.71
N GLY A 30 0.38 -1.68 -3.45
CA GLY A 30 0.33 -1.64 -4.91
C GLY A 30 1.16 -2.75 -5.55
N ASN A 31 0.92 -3.00 -6.84
CA ASN A 31 1.79 -3.86 -7.66
C ASN A 31 2.62 -3.05 -8.66
N ASP A 32 2.49 -1.71 -8.62
CA ASP A 32 3.03 -0.76 -9.59
C ASP A 32 3.34 0.59 -8.91
N ASN A 33 3.90 1.53 -9.68
CA ASN A 33 4.22 2.90 -9.26
C ASN A 33 3.03 3.74 -8.75
N THR A 34 1.81 3.19 -8.78
CA THR A 34 0.58 3.79 -8.23
C THR A 34 0.35 3.49 -6.75
N SER A 35 1.19 2.63 -6.16
CA SER A 35 1.17 2.33 -4.73
C SER A 35 1.26 3.58 -3.86
N VAL A 36 0.31 3.73 -2.94
CA VAL A 36 0.30 4.83 -1.96
C VAL A 36 1.56 4.81 -1.11
N VAL A 37 2.01 3.62 -0.70
CA VAL A 37 3.23 3.45 0.11
C VAL A 37 4.47 3.79 -0.70
N TYR A 38 4.56 3.31 -1.95
CA TYR A 38 5.68 3.63 -2.84
C TYR A 38 5.78 5.14 -3.10
N GLN A 39 4.67 5.80 -3.40
CA GLN A 39 4.64 7.24 -3.66
C GLN A 39 5.05 8.04 -2.41
N ALA A 40 4.54 7.67 -1.24
CA ALA A 40 4.91 8.32 0.01
C ALA A 40 6.41 8.17 0.31
N PHE A 41 6.97 6.98 0.10
CA PHE A 41 8.40 6.73 0.31
C PHE A 41 9.27 7.43 -0.73
N ALA A 42 8.86 7.42 -2.00
CA ALA A 42 9.56 8.13 -3.07
C ALA A 42 9.54 9.64 -2.85
N ASP A 43 8.43 10.21 -2.36
CA ASP A 43 8.35 11.64 -2.04
C ASP A 43 9.24 11.99 -0.84
N LEU A 44 9.29 11.12 0.18
CA LEU A 44 10.21 11.28 1.31
C LEU A 44 11.67 11.33 0.85
N ILE A 45 12.09 10.41 -0.01
CA ILE A 45 13.46 10.38 -0.55
C ILE A 45 13.75 11.61 -1.41
N LYS A 46 12.80 12.02 -2.28
CA LYS A 46 12.96 13.23 -3.10
C LYS A 46 13.14 14.48 -2.25
N ARG A 47 12.33 14.63 -1.19
CA ARG A 47 12.44 15.74 -0.23
C ARG A 47 13.77 15.72 0.50
N PHE A 48 14.20 14.55 0.97
CA PHE A 48 15.51 14.40 1.61
C PHE A 48 16.65 14.87 0.70
N TYR A 49 16.69 14.43 -0.56
CA TYR A 49 17.74 14.88 -1.49
C TYR A 49 17.66 16.37 -1.81
N LYS A 50 16.44 16.91 -1.96
CA LYS A 50 16.24 18.35 -2.17
C LYS A 50 16.82 19.15 -1.00
N ASP A 51 16.47 18.79 0.22
CA ASP A 51 16.90 19.49 1.42
C ASP A 51 18.41 19.31 1.65
N ALA A 52 18.96 18.12 1.39
CA ALA A 52 20.39 17.84 1.47
C ALA A 52 21.22 18.64 0.44
N ASN A 53 20.76 18.72 -0.81
CA ASN A 53 21.45 19.50 -1.85
C ASN A 53 21.42 20.99 -1.53
N MET A 54 20.27 21.50 -1.05
CA MET A 54 20.17 22.89 -0.58
C MET A 54 21.09 23.17 0.61
N ALA A 55 21.16 22.26 1.58
CA ALA A 55 22.05 22.38 2.75
C ALA A 55 23.54 22.31 2.37
N ALA A 56 23.88 21.54 1.34
CA ALA A 56 25.24 21.44 0.80
C ALA A 56 25.63 22.60 -0.14
N GLY A 57 24.75 23.56 -0.38
CA GLY A 57 25.02 24.73 -1.23
C GLY A 57 24.95 24.45 -2.74
N PHE A 58 24.47 23.27 -3.15
CA PHE A 58 24.15 22.99 -4.54
C PHE A 58 22.75 23.51 -4.83
N ALA A 59 22.65 24.66 -5.52
CA ALA A 59 21.36 25.12 -6.04
C ALA A 59 20.76 24.02 -6.94
N PRO A 60 19.45 23.70 -6.83
CA PRO A 60 18.83 22.75 -7.73
C PRO A 60 19.04 23.25 -9.18
N ALA A 61 19.61 22.38 -10.03
CA ALA A 61 19.74 22.68 -11.46
C ALA A 61 18.34 23.01 -12.03
N PRO A 62 18.24 24.02 -12.93
CA PRO A 62 16.97 24.45 -13.51
C PRO A 62 16.23 23.31 -14.23
#